data_AF-A0A6C0BPM2-F1
#
_entry.id   AF-A0A6C0BPM2-F1
#
_cell.length_a   1.000
_cell.length_b   1.000
_cell.length_c   1.000
_cell.angle_alpha   90.00
_cell.angle_beta   90.00
_cell.angle_gamma   90.00
#
_symmetry.space_group_name_H-M   'P 1'
#
loop_
_entity.id
_entity.type
_entity.pdbx_description
1 polymer ?
#
loop_
_entity_poly.entity_id
_entity_poly.type
_entity_poly.pdbx_seq_one_letter_code
_entity_poly.pdbx_strand_id
1 'polypeptide(L)'
;MNVIKERSSVKLETIDKILDYHIPSFQRLLNKEYIQSLCEDQLREYETFNSFSALQSITCALYIGKMYVLDGQHRIHMFKTLKEKNGVSLSKNIVPVITYYVDTLDELRDYYNRINKHNPINPLQLDDNWQKYKIFFEWFALTFKPYIKPTKNTRCPHFNLDEMMNHLNTFSSLHNVQNMNMFINSIILLNDFLITNREQIKNNQIQQDLSVNITKCYSKKNATYPCMLGLWRQYEWFDIALELYNNSNDECFLQSMSLSKYCKSRPVIDLNLKYAVWSKRNKNRDDPCCYCCEESLTFLNMECGHVVPHCKGGTIDIDNLEPICRNCNRRMGVMHLGHYRDSIKKSE
;
A
#
# COMPACT_ATOMS: atom_id res chain seq x y z
N MET A 1 51.89 -9.94 -15.12
CA MET A 1 51.06 -10.59 -14.09
C MET A 1 49.81 -9.73 -13.90
N ASN A 2 48.65 -10.20 -14.38
CA ASN A 2 47.38 -9.56 -14.01
C ASN A 2 47.19 -9.82 -12.51
N VAL A 3 47.33 -8.78 -11.69
CA VAL A 3 46.97 -8.85 -10.28
C VAL A 3 45.48 -9.14 -10.25
N ILE A 4 45.10 -10.35 -9.83
CA ILE A 4 43.70 -10.70 -9.60
C ILE A 4 43.26 -9.84 -8.43
N LYS A 5 42.54 -8.75 -8.73
CA LYS A 5 41.96 -7.89 -7.69
C LYS A 5 40.92 -8.72 -6.96
N GLU A 6 41.15 -8.99 -5.68
CA GLU A 6 40.20 -9.67 -4.82
C GLU A 6 38.88 -8.88 -4.86
N ARG A 7 37.80 -9.51 -5.33
CA ARG A 7 36.49 -8.86 -5.53
C ARG A 7 35.57 -8.98 -4.32
N SER A 8 35.89 -9.86 -3.38
CA SER A 8 35.13 -10.03 -2.14
C SER A 8 35.97 -10.60 -1.00
N SER A 9 35.62 -10.29 0.24
CA SER A 9 36.18 -10.93 1.44
C SER A 9 35.11 -11.20 2.49
N VAL A 10 35.42 -12.05 3.47
CA VAL A 10 34.56 -12.32 4.63
C VAL A 10 35.38 -12.08 5.89
N LYS A 11 34.83 -11.33 6.84
CA LYS A 11 35.47 -11.03 8.14
C LYS A 11 34.46 -11.16 9.27
N LEU A 12 34.93 -11.41 10.49
CA LEU A 12 34.13 -11.29 11.69
C LEU A 12 34.28 -9.88 12.24
N GLU A 13 33.18 -9.21 12.52
CA GLU A 13 33.16 -7.84 13.03
C GLU A 13 32.24 -7.75 14.24
N THR A 14 32.57 -6.87 15.18
CA THR A 14 31.68 -6.59 16.32
C THR A 14 30.41 -5.89 15.85
N ILE A 15 29.30 -6.15 16.54
CA ILE A 15 28.03 -5.51 16.21
C ILE A 15 28.15 -3.97 16.33
N ASP A 16 28.90 -3.46 17.31
CA ASP A 16 29.12 -2.01 17.45
C ASP A 16 29.71 -1.39 16.18
N LYS A 17 30.68 -2.03 15.54
CA LYS A 17 31.36 -1.48 14.36
C LYS A 17 30.46 -1.43 13.13
N ILE A 18 29.56 -2.40 12.96
CA ILE A 18 28.64 -2.41 11.81
C ILE A 18 27.54 -1.35 11.92
N LEU A 19 27.31 -0.77 13.11
CA LEU A 19 26.32 0.29 13.28
C LEU A 19 26.72 1.58 12.56
N ASP A 20 28.02 1.77 12.33
CA ASP A 20 28.61 2.93 11.64
C ASP A 20 28.62 2.77 10.11
N TYR A 21 28.20 1.62 9.58
CA TYR A 21 28.16 1.39 8.14
C TYR A 21 27.08 2.25 7.48
N HIS A 22 27.39 2.72 6.27
CA HIS A 22 26.51 3.58 5.50
C HIS A 22 25.36 2.78 4.90
N ILE A 23 24.15 3.36 4.98
CA ILE A 23 23.00 2.84 4.25
C ILE A 23 22.98 3.55 2.89
N PRO A 24 23.09 2.81 1.76
CA PRO A 24 23.04 3.45 0.45
C PRO A 24 21.67 4.09 0.23
N SER A 25 21.65 5.18 -0.54
CA SER A 25 20.43 5.97 -0.73
C SER A 25 19.30 5.13 -1.35
N PHE A 26 19.64 4.28 -2.32
CA PHE A 26 18.74 3.37 -3.03
C PHE A 26 18.28 2.14 -2.20
N GLN A 27 18.58 2.08 -0.90
CA GLN A 27 18.11 1.00 -0.04
C GLN A 27 16.57 1.06 0.14
N ARG A 28 15.94 -0.12 0.27
CA ARG A 28 14.50 -0.29 0.52
C ARG A 28 14.02 0.33 1.83
N LEU A 29 12.72 0.60 1.93
CA LEU A 29 12.09 1.13 3.16
C LEU A 29 12.28 0.19 4.35
N LEU A 30 12.45 0.77 5.54
CA LEU A 30 12.46 0.02 6.79
C LEU A 30 11.05 -0.43 7.15
N ASN A 31 10.91 -1.72 7.47
CA ASN A 31 9.67 -2.27 8.00
C ASN A 31 9.76 -2.27 9.53
N LYS A 32 9.06 -1.34 10.17
CA LYS A 32 9.11 -1.13 11.63
C LYS A 32 8.53 -2.30 12.43
N GLU A 33 7.49 -2.95 11.92
CA GLU A 33 6.87 -4.11 12.58
C GLU A 33 7.80 -5.31 12.53
N TYR A 34 8.44 -5.54 11.39
CA TYR A 34 9.47 -6.57 11.26
C TYR A 34 10.66 -6.29 12.19
N ILE A 35 11.15 -5.06 12.23
CA ILE A 35 12.23 -4.67 13.16
C ILE A 35 11.81 -4.92 14.61
N GLN A 36 10.60 -4.55 15.00
CA GLN A 36 10.09 -4.77 16.35
C GLN A 36 10.06 -6.27 16.68
N SER A 37 9.59 -7.11 15.76
CA SER A 37 9.62 -8.56 15.94
C SER A 37 11.04 -9.12 16.09
N LEU A 38 12.01 -8.57 15.35
CA LEU A 38 13.43 -8.93 15.50
C LEU A 38 13.98 -8.50 16.86
N CYS A 39 13.62 -7.31 17.35
CA CYS A 39 14.04 -6.84 18.68
C CYS A 39 13.52 -7.76 19.78
N GLU A 40 12.23 -8.11 19.75
CA GLU A 40 11.60 -9.00 20.73
C GLU A 40 12.25 -10.38 20.76
N ASP A 41 12.56 -10.91 19.58
CA ASP A 41 13.24 -12.20 19.45
C ASP A 41 14.66 -12.18 20.04
N GLN A 42 15.44 -11.16 19.67
CA GLN A 42 16.83 -11.02 20.12
C GLN A 42 16.96 -10.64 21.60
N LEU A 43 15.97 -9.95 22.17
CA LEU A 43 15.92 -9.70 23.62
C LEU A 43 15.74 -11.00 24.40
N ARG A 44 14.85 -11.89 23.96
CA ARG A 44 14.65 -13.20 24.61
C ARG A 44 15.93 -14.04 24.60
N GLU A 45 16.63 -14.04 23.46
CA GLU A 45 17.93 -14.71 23.34
C GLU A 45 18.96 -14.11 24.31
N TYR A 46 19.05 -12.79 24.35
CA TYR A 46 19.99 -12.08 25.22
C TYR A 46 19.70 -12.30 26.71
N GLU A 47 18.43 -12.29 27.11
CA GLU A 47 18.03 -12.59 28.49
C GLU A 47 18.38 -14.03 28.91
N THR A 48 18.34 -14.97 27.95
CA THR A 48 18.61 -16.38 28.22
C THR A 48 20.11 -16.71 28.20
N PHE A 49 20.84 -16.16 27.22
CA PHE A 49 22.22 -16.57 26.92
C PHE A 49 23.25 -15.44 27.02
N ASN A 50 22.83 -14.22 27.38
CA ASN A 50 23.68 -13.03 27.42
C ASN A 50 24.43 -12.77 26.09
N SER A 51 23.82 -13.16 24.97
CA SER A 51 24.33 -13.03 23.62
C SER A 51 23.20 -12.87 22.61
N PHE A 52 23.51 -12.37 21.43
CA PHE A 52 22.57 -12.26 20.32
C PHE A 52 22.75 -13.41 19.34
N SER A 53 21.63 -13.88 18.80
CA SER A 53 21.57 -14.89 17.76
C SER A 53 21.93 -14.24 16.42
N ALA A 54 23.23 -14.13 16.14
CA ALA A 54 23.80 -13.63 14.89
C ALA A 54 23.63 -14.64 13.73
N LEU A 55 22.40 -15.09 13.48
CA LEU A 55 22.08 -16.24 12.62
C LEU A 55 22.47 -16.06 11.14
N GLN A 56 22.79 -14.84 10.71
CA GLN A 56 23.08 -14.51 9.31
C GLN A 56 24.17 -13.45 9.19
N SER A 57 24.89 -13.45 8.07
CA SER A 57 25.90 -12.45 7.74
C SER A 57 25.28 -11.10 7.39
N ILE A 58 26.03 -10.00 7.57
CA ILE A 58 25.73 -8.70 6.96
C ILE A 58 26.48 -8.63 5.63
N THR A 59 25.80 -8.28 4.55
CA THR A 59 26.43 -8.16 3.24
C THR A 59 26.63 -6.69 2.92
N CYS A 60 27.86 -6.32 2.62
CA CYS A 60 28.30 -4.96 2.39
C CYS A 60 29.12 -4.83 1.11
N ALA A 61 29.38 -3.59 0.71
CA ALA A 61 30.37 -3.24 -0.27
C ALA A 61 31.24 -2.08 0.20
N LEU A 62 32.54 -2.15 -0.10
CA LEU A 62 33.51 -1.11 0.16
C LEU A 62 33.61 -0.22 -1.08
N TYR A 63 33.19 1.04 -0.97
CA TYR A 63 33.24 2.05 -2.02
C TYR A 63 33.89 3.33 -1.49
N ILE A 64 34.97 3.80 -2.13
CA ILE A 64 35.74 4.99 -1.74
C ILE A 64 36.05 4.98 -0.22
N GLY A 65 36.59 3.85 0.27
CA GLY A 65 36.98 3.68 1.68
C GLY A 65 35.83 3.61 2.69
N LYS A 66 34.57 3.62 2.23
CA LYS A 66 33.38 3.55 3.08
C LYS A 66 32.63 2.25 2.89
N MET A 67 32.15 1.68 4.00
CA MET A 67 31.34 0.46 4.01
C MET A 67 29.86 0.81 3.78
N TYR A 68 29.24 0.20 2.77
CA TYR A 68 27.84 0.36 2.42
C TYR A 68 27.08 -0.95 2.60
N VAL A 69 25.95 -0.93 3.29
CA VAL A 69 25.11 -2.10 3.57
C VAL A 69 24.26 -2.45 2.35
N LEU A 70 24.43 -3.65 1.82
CA LEU A 70 23.64 -4.19 0.71
C LEU A 70 22.49 -5.07 1.21
N ASP A 71 22.74 -5.90 2.22
CA ASP A 71 21.74 -6.70 2.94
C ASP A 71 21.98 -6.68 4.46
N GLY A 72 20.88 -6.72 5.21
CA GLY A 72 20.90 -6.69 6.68
C GLY A 72 20.51 -5.34 7.29
N GLN A 73 19.98 -4.39 6.52
CA GLN A 73 19.61 -3.07 7.05
C GLN A 73 18.60 -3.11 8.23
N HIS A 74 17.58 -3.98 8.19
CA HIS A 74 16.62 -4.14 9.29
C HIS A 74 17.29 -4.70 10.54
N ARG A 75 18.30 -5.58 10.38
CA ARG A 75 19.09 -6.13 11.49
C ARG A 75 19.99 -5.06 12.11
N ILE A 76 20.64 -4.23 11.31
CA ILE A 76 21.41 -3.07 11.82
C ILE A 76 20.49 -2.12 12.59
N HIS A 77 19.29 -1.82 12.06
CA HIS A 77 18.35 -0.95 12.76
C HIS A 77 17.80 -1.58 14.05
N MET A 78 17.60 -2.90 14.07
CA MET A 78 17.27 -3.65 15.28
C MET A 78 18.38 -3.50 16.33
N PHE A 79 19.65 -3.73 15.98
CA PHE A 79 20.76 -3.57 16.93
C PHE A 79 20.89 -2.13 17.46
N LYS A 80 20.69 -1.11 16.61
CA LYS A 80 20.60 0.29 17.05
C LYS A 80 19.50 0.48 18.09
N THR A 81 18.31 -0.07 17.80
CA THR A 81 17.15 0.00 18.70
C THR A 81 17.45 -0.65 20.05
N LEU A 82 18.07 -1.83 20.07
CA LEU A 82 18.43 -2.55 21.30
C LEU A 82 19.47 -1.78 22.14
N LYS A 83 20.48 -1.20 21.51
CA LYS A 83 21.49 -0.38 22.20
C LYS A 83 20.88 0.88 22.80
N GLU A 84 20.09 1.62 22.01
CA GLU A 84 19.56 2.93 22.39
C GLU A 84 18.39 2.84 23.38
N LYS A 85 17.48 1.89 23.21
CA LYS A 85 16.24 1.81 24.01
C LYS A 85 16.32 0.82 25.16
N ASN A 86 17.06 -0.26 24.98
CA ASN A 86 17.14 -1.34 25.98
C ASN A 86 18.46 -1.30 26.76
N GLY A 87 19.41 -0.43 26.39
CA GLY A 87 20.69 -0.28 27.08
C GLY A 87 21.58 -1.52 26.98
N VAL A 88 21.36 -2.37 25.96
CA VAL A 88 22.09 -3.63 25.83
C VAL A 88 23.49 -3.39 25.28
N SER A 89 24.48 -4.08 25.85
CA SER A 89 25.86 -4.05 25.36
C SER A 89 26.03 -4.92 24.13
N LEU A 90 26.49 -4.33 23.03
CA LEU A 90 26.69 -5.03 21.75
C LEU A 90 28.13 -5.54 21.56
N SER A 91 29.07 -5.08 22.37
CA SER A 91 30.51 -5.19 22.12
C SER A 91 31.07 -6.61 22.17
N LYS A 92 30.36 -7.53 22.82
CA LYS A 92 30.75 -8.94 22.94
C LYS A 92 30.25 -9.82 21.78
N ASN A 93 29.36 -9.28 20.94
CA ASN A 93 28.72 -10.04 19.88
C ASN A 93 29.41 -9.72 18.55
N ILE A 94 29.68 -10.77 17.77
CA ILE A 94 30.30 -10.68 16.46
C ILE A 94 29.36 -11.22 15.39
N VAL A 95 29.43 -10.66 14.19
CA VAL A 95 28.68 -11.11 13.02
C VAL A 95 29.64 -11.32 11.85
N PRO A 96 29.37 -12.30 10.96
CA PRO A 96 30.08 -12.38 9.69
C PRO A 96 29.68 -11.20 8.79
N VAL A 97 30.67 -10.50 8.24
CA VAL A 97 30.50 -9.44 7.26
C VAL A 97 31.12 -9.88 5.94
N ILE A 98 30.27 -10.03 4.93
CA ILE A 98 30.68 -10.28 3.54
C ILE A 98 30.86 -8.92 2.88
N THR A 99 32.04 -8.65 2.32
CA THR A 99 32.38 -7.36 1.70
C THR A 99 32.70 -7.55 0.23
N TYR A 100 32.00 -6.85 -0.66
CA TYR A 100 32.37 -6.73 -2.08
C TYR A 100 33.19 -5.46 -2.32
N TYR A 101 34.24 -5.55 -3.13
CA TYR A 101 35.06 -4.41 -3.49
C TYR A 101 34.57 -3.83 -4.81
N VAL A 102 34.05 -2.60 -4.76
CA VAL A 102 33.45 -1.92 -5.92
C VAL A 102 34.15 -0.60 -6.19
N ASP A 103 34.32 -0.29 -7.48
CA ASP A 103 35.03 0.90 -7.93
C ASP A 103 34.07 2.04 -8.31
N THR A 104 32.79 1.73 -8.57
CA THR A 104 31.78 2.71 -9.00
C THR A 104 30.47 2.58 -8.21
N LEU A 105 29.67 3.66 -8.20
CA LEU A 105 28.31 3.63 -7.64
C LEU A 105 27.39 2.67 -8.40
N ASP A 106 27.60 2.50 -9.71
CA ASP A 106 26.81 1.59 -10.53
C ASP A 106 27.10 0.14 -10.15
N GLU A 107 28.38 -0.23 -9.96
CA GLU A 107 28.73 -1.56 -9.43
C GLU A 107 28.10 -1.81 -8.05
N LEU A 108 28.09 -0.80 -7.17
CA LEU A 108 27.44 -0.88 -5.86
C LEU A 108 25.94 -1.19 -5.99
N ARG A 109 25.25 -0.50 -6.90
CA ARG A 109 23.82 -0.70 -7.19
C ARG A 109 23.57 -2.07 -7.82
N ASP A 110 24.43 -2.53 -8.71
CA ASP A 110 24.33 -3.83 -9.34
C ASP A 110 24.40 -4.97 -8.32
N TYR A 111 25.35 -4.91 -7.37
CA TYR A 111 25.41 -5.90 -6.29
C TYR A 111 24.17 -5.86 -5.42
N TYR A 112 23.68 -4.66 -5.07
CA TYR A 112 22.43 -4.51 -4.33
C TYR A 112 21.26 -5.21 -5.05
N ASN A 113 21.07 -4.93 -6.34
CA ASN A 113 20.01 -5.51 -7.14
C ASN A 113 20.14 -7.03 -7.24
N ARG A 114 21.35 -7.56 -7.43
CA ARG A 114 21.61 -9.02 -7.51
C ARG A 114 21.23 -9.76 -6.23
N ILE A 115 21.64 -9.24 -5.07
CA ILE A 115 21.33 -9.83 -3.76
C ILE A 115 19.83 -9.84 -3.50
N ASN A 116 19.15 -8.78 -3.95
CA ASN A 116 17.74 -8.55 -3.68
C ASN A 116 16.79 -9.15 -4.72
N LYS A 117 17.30 -9.62 -5.86
CA LYS A 117 16.53 -10.22 -6.96
C LYS A 117 15.70 -11.43 -6.55
N HIS A 118 16.14 -12.19 -5.54
CA HIS A 118 15.49 -13.42 -5.08
C HIS A 118 14.66 -13.24 -3.80
N ASN A 119 14.62 -12.03 -3.24
CA ASN A 119 13.76 -11.68 -2.12
C ASN A 119 12.53 -10.92 -2.63
N PRO A 120 11.35 -11.06 -2.00
CA PRO A 120 10.15 -10.34 -2.39
C PRO A 120 10.34 -8.84 -2.12
N ILE A 121 10.86 -8.12 -3.10
CA ILE A 121 11.01 -6.67 -3.09
C ILE A 121 10.09 -6.11 -4.15
N ASN A 122 9.41 -5.03 -3.80
CA ASN A 122 8.52 -4.37 -4.73
C ASN A 122 9.31 -3.92 -5.97
N PRO A 123 8.86 -4.20 -7.20
CA PRO A 123 9.56 -3.81 -8.43
C PRO A 123 9.93 -2.33 -8.48
N LEU A 124 9.09 -1.44 -7.91
CA LEU A 124 9.37 0.01 -7.87
C LEU A 124 10.63 0.35 -7.07
N GLN A 125 11.01 -0.51 -6.11
CA GLN A 125 12.22 -0.31 -5.30
C GLN A 125 13.50 -0.73 -6.03
N LEU A 126 13.36 -1.42 -7.16
CA LEU A 126 14.47 -1.78 -8.06
C LEU A 126 14.59 -0.80 -9.24
N ASP A 127 13.66 0.15 -9.38
CA ASP A 127 13.70 1.19 -10.42
C ASP A 127 14.90 2.13 -10.19
N ASP A 128 15.55 2.57 -11.26
CA ASP A 128 16.68 3.51 -11.16
C ASP A 128 16.30 4.85 -10.53
N ASN A 129 15.04 5.26 -10.65
CA ASN A 129 14.46 6.43 -10.02
C ASN A 129 13.90 6.13 -8.62
N TRP A 130 14.12 4.95 -8.05
CA TRP A 130 13.61 4.61 -6.72
C TRP A 130 13.96 5.69 -5.68
N GLN A 131 15.16 6.29 -5.74
CA GLN A 131 15.56 7.36 -4.82
C GLN A 131 14.57 8.53 -4.81
N LYS A 132 14.05 8.89 -5.98
CA LYS A 132 13.07 9.95 -6.17
C LYS A 132 11.74 9.56 -5.52
N TYR A 133 11.25 8.34 -5.75
CA TYR A 133 10.00 7.85 -5.17
C TYR A 133 10.10 7.59 -3.65
N LYS A 134 11.27 7.16 -3.17
CA LYS A 134 11.54 6.89 -1.76
C LYS A 134 11.25 8.09 -0.87
N ILE A 135 11.64 9.30 -1.31
CA ILE A 135 11.38 10.56 -0.58
C ILE A 135 9.87 10.72 -0.33
N PHE A 136 9.04 10.46 -1.35
CA PHE A 136 7.59 10.50 -1.23
C PHE A 136 7.07 9.45 -0.24
N PHE A 137 7.51 8.20 -0.32
CA PHE A 137 7.04 7.15 0.59
C PHE A 137 7.46 7.39 2.04
N GLU A 138 8.68 7.88 2.27
CA GLU A 138 9.17 8.25 3.60
C GLU A 138 8.34 9.39 4.19
N TRP A 139 8.09 10.44 3.41
CA TRP A 139 7.21 11.54 3.78
C TRP A 139 5.79 11.04 4.09
N PHE A 140 5.19 10.24 3.20
CA PHE A 140 3.81 9.79 3.35
C PHE A 140 3.65 8.89 4.58
N ALA A 141 4.58 7.96 4.81
CA ALA A 141 4.57 7.06 5.96
C ALA A 141 4.78 7.81 7.29
N LEU A 142 5.55 8.91 7.28
CA LEU A 142 5.75 9.75 8.45
C LEU A 142 4.52 10.61 8.73
N THR A 143 4.06 11.37 7.73
CA THR A 143 2.96 12.33 7.81
C THR A 143 1.64 11.65 8.14
N PHE A 144 1.36 10.50 7.53
CA PHE A 144 0.11 9.77 7.69
C PHE A 144 0.27 8.45 8.45
N LYS A 145 1.27 8.35 9.34
CA LYS A 145 1.57 7.14 10.12
C LYS A 145 0.34 6.42 10.71
N PRO A 146 -0.66 7.10 11.32
CA PRO A 146 -1.84 6.41 11.90
C PRO A 146 -2.79 5.78 10.88
N TYR A 147 -2.63 6.14 9.61
CA TYR A 147 -3.42 5.63 8.48
C TYR A 147 -2.74 4.46 7.77
N ILE A 148 -1.46 4.18 8.04
CA ILE A 148 -0.74 3.08 7.40
C ILE A 148 -1.04 1.75 8.09
N LYS A 149 -1.34 0.71 7.31
CA LYS A 149 -1.54 -0.67 7.76
C LYS A 149 -0.84 -1.68 6.84
N PRO A 150 -0.25 -2.75 7.40
CA PRO A 150 0.41 -3.80 6.61
C PRO A 150 -0.57 -4.75 5.93
N THR A 151 -1.84 -4.76 6.35
CA THR A 151 -2.89 -5.61 5.78
C THR A 151 -3.20 -5.19 4.35
N LYS A 152 -3.35 -6.16 3.45
CA LYS A 152 -3.87 -5.93 2.09
C LYS A 152 -5.36 -5.55 2.12
N ASN A 153 -5.85 -4.94 1.04
CA ASN A 153 -7.24 -4.52 0.87
C ASN A 153 -7.75 -3.66 2.05
N THR A 154 -6.95 -2.65 2.42
CA THR A 154 -7.30 -1.75 3.53
C THR A 154 -8.63 -1.04 3.27
N ARG A 155 -9.39 -0.80 4.35
CA ARG A 155 -10.61 0.00 4.29
C ARG A 155 -10.29 1.44 4.61
N CYS A 156 -11.10 2.38 4.09
CA CYS A 156 -11.03 3.78 4.49
C CYS A 156 -11.00 3.89 6.05
N PRO A 157 -10.02 4.63 6.61
CA PRO A 157 -9.16 5.62 5.96
C PRO A 157 -7.73 5.10 5.69
N HIS A 158 -7.52 3.79 5.73
CA HIS A 158 -6.19 3.19 5.81
C HIS A 158 -5.56 2.90 4.45
N PHE A 159 -4.23 2.92 4.42
CA PHE A 159 -3.41 2.60 3.26
C PHE A 159 -2.45 1.45 3.54
N ASN A 160 -2.23 0.62 2.52
CA ASN A 160 -1.10 -0.28 2.44
C ASN A 160 -0.02 0.32 1.52
N LEU A 161 1.22 0.44 2.01
CA LEU A 161 2.29 1.05 1.23
C LEU A 161 2.76 0.18 0.06
N ASP A 162 2.73 -1.14 0.20
CA ASP A 162 3.09 -2.06 -0.90
C ASP A 162 2.04 -2.03 -2.02
N GLU A 163 0.76 -1.93 -1.68
CA GLU A 163 -0.32 -1.72 -2.67
C GLU A 163 -0.17 -0.38 -3.38
N MET A 164 0.20 0.68 -2.63
CA MET A 164 0.47 1.99 -3.21
C MET A 164 1.68 1.98 -4.16
N MET A 165 2.76 1.27 -3.79
CA MET A 165 3.92 1.05 -4.67
C MET A 165 3.55 0.30 -5.94
N ASN A 166 2.75 -0.77 -5.82
CA ASN A 166 2.28 -1.52 -6.99
C ASN A 166 1.46 -0.64 -7.93
N HIS A 167 0.58 0.22 -7.38
CA HIS A 167 -0.17 1.19 -8.18
C HIS A 167 0.76 2.18 -8.88
N LEU A 168 1.71 2.78 -8.15
CA LEU A 168 2.68 3.72 -8.73
C LEU A 168 3.58 3.09 -9.79
N ASN A 169 3.93 1.81 -9.64
CA ASN A 169 4.70 1.08 -10.66
C ASN A 169 3.96 0.96 -11.99
N THR A 170 2.62 1.00 -11.97
CA THR A 170 1.79 1.04 -13.19
C THR A 170 1.45 2.46 -13.65
N PHE A 171 1.79 3.48 -12.85
CA PHE A 171 1.42 4.86 -13.08
C PHE A 171 2.52 5.61 -13.84
N SER A 172 2.64 5.31 -15.14
CA SER A 172 3.72 5.81 -16.02
C SER A 172 3.82 7.35 -16.05
N SER A 173 2.71 8.05 -15.82
CA SER A 173 2.68 9.52 -15.81
C SER A 173 3.55 10.15 -14.72
N LEU A 174 3.88 9.41 -13.65
CA LEU A 174 4.76 9.90 -12.58
C LEU A 174 6.23 10.03 -13.01
N HIS A 175 6.64 9.36 -14.10
CA HIS A 175 7.99 9.55 -14.66
C HIS A 175 8.24 11.02 -15.04
N ASN A 176 7.19 11.74 -15.45
CA ASN A 176 7.26 13.16 -15.86
C ASN A 176 7.43 14.14 -14.71
N VAL A 177 7.23 13.72 -13.45
CA VAL A 177 7.41 14.59 -12.29
C VAL A 177 8.89 14.90 -12.12
N GLN A 178 9.37 16.11 -12.39
CA GLN A 178 10.80 16.41 -12.22
C GLN A 178 11.15 16.68 -10.75
N ASN A 179 10.22 17.30 -10.01
CA ASN A 179 10.42 17.71 -8.63
C ASN A 179 9.41 17.02 -7.71
N MET A 180 9.87 15.99 -7.00
CA MET A 180 9.01 15.25 -6.07
C MET A 180 8.54 16.07 -4.88
N ASN A 181 9.30 17.08 -4.44
CA ASN A 181 8.84 17.94 -3.35
C ASN A 181 7.67 18.82 -3.80
N MET A 182 7.69 19.33 -5.03
CA MET A 182 6.55 20.05 -5.59
C MET A 182 5.33 19.13 -5.79
N PHE A 183 5.54 17.87 -6.15
CA PHE A 183 4.47 16.88 -6.22
C PHE A 183 3.91 16.54 -4.83
N ILE A 184 4.77 16.41 -3.81
CA ILE A 184 4.32 16.30 -2.42
C ILE A 184 3.46 17.52 -2.03
N ASN A 185 3.86 18.73 -2.44
CA ASN A 185 3.07 19.93 -2.19
C ASN A 185 1.70 19.89 -2.88
N SER A 186 1.57 19.35 -4.11
CA SER A 186 0.24 19.14 -4.71
C SER A 186 -0.65 18.21 -3.88
N ILE A 187 -0.07 17.17 -3.28
CA ILE A 187 -0.80 16.22 -2.43
C ILE A 187 -1.25 16.89 -1.13
N ILE A 188 -0.37 17.69 -0.51
CA ILE A 188 -0.69 18.48 0.69
C ILE A 188 -1.83 19.44 0.38
N LEU A 189 -1.70 20.22 -0.69
CA LEU A 189 -2.71 21.20 -1.11
C LEU A 189 -4.08 20.54 -1.33
N LEU A 190 -4.10 19.41 -2.05
CA LEU A 190 -5.31 18.61 -2.23
C LEU A 190 -5.90 18.15 -0.90
N ASN A 191 -5.08 17.61 0.00
CA ASN A 191 -5.56 17.12 1.30
C ASN A 191 -6.14 18.25 2.15
N ASP A 192 -5.49 19.42 2.19
CA ASP A 192 -5.94 20.60 2.93
C ASP A 192 -7.23 21.19 2.37
N PHE A 193 -7.37 21.22 1.04
CA PHE A 193 -8.62 21.59 0.38
C PHE A 193 -9.76 20.67 0.82
N LEU A 194 -9.55 19.36 0.87
CA LEU A 194 -10.58 18.39 1.29
C LEU A 194 -10.91 18.50 2.77
N ILE A 195 -9.92 18.79 3.63
CA ILE A 195 -10.14 19.05 5.05
C ILE A 195 -11.03 20.28 5.20
N THR A 196 -10.73 21.36 4.48
CA THR A 196 -11.44 22.65 4.55
C THR A 196 -12.88 22.51 4.06
N ASN A 197 -13.09 21.79 2.95
CA ASN A 197 -14.39 21.64 2.31
C ASN A 197 -15.18 20.40 2.78
N ARG A 198 -14.73 19.70 3.83
CA ARG A 198 -15.31 18.42 4.28
C ARG A 198 -16.82 18.47 4.56
N GLU A 199 -17.32 19.56 5.14
CA GLU A 199 -18.76 19.68 5.46
C GLU A 199 -19.59 19.88 4.18
N GLN A 200 -19.08 20.64 3.20
CA GLN A 200 -19.71 20.76 1.90
C GLN A 200 -19.71 19.42 1.16
N ILE A 201 -18.59 18.69 1.17
CA ILE A 201 -18.48 17.35 0.58
C ILE A 201 -19.48 16.39 1.24
N LYS A 202 -19.58 16.42 2.57
CA LYS A 202 -20.53 15.62 3.35
C LYS A 202 -21.98 15.95 3.04
N ASN A 203 -22.32 17.24 2.89
CA ASN A 203 -23.68 17.69 2.61
C ASN A 203 -24.11 17.42 1.16
N ASN A 204 -23.18 17.54 0.20
CA ASN A 204 -23.45 17.33 -1.22
C ASN A 204 -23.49 15.86 -1.62
N GLN A 205 -22.91 14.97 -0.80
CA GLN A 205 -22.88 13.53 -1.06
C GLN A 205 -23.67 12.78 0.02
N ILE A 206 -25.02 12.90 -0.04
CA ILE A 206 -26.02 12.28 0.85
C ILE A 206 -26.06 10.74 0.70
N GLN A 207 -24.91 10.09 0.73
CA GLN A 207 -24.78 8.66 0.98
C GLN A 207 -24.21 8.50 2.38
N GLN A 208 -24.96 7.82 3.25
CA GLN A 208 -24.61 7.60 4.66
C GLN A 208 -23.18 7.01 4.82
N ASP A 209 -22.75 6.17 3.88
CA ASP A 209 -21.42 5.56 3.84
C ASP A 209 -20.27 6.57 3.70
N LEU A 210 -20.45 7.62 2.89
CA LEU A 210 -19.40 8.61 2.68
C LEU A 210 -19.23 9.51 3.89
N SER A 211 -20.32 9.92 4.55
CA SER A 211 -20.26 10.69 5.79
C SER A 211 -19.44 9.95 6.85
N VAL A 212 -19.63 8.64 7.00
CA VAL A 212 -18.86 7.81 7.93
C VAL A 212 -17.38 7.77 7.55
N ASN A 213 -17.06 7.68 6.26
CA ASN A 213 -15.67 7.66 5.78
C ASN A 213 -14.96 9.00 5.98
N ILE A 214 -15.63 10.13 5.76
CA ILE A 214 -15.12 11.47 6.06
C ILE A 214 -14.78 11.58 7.56
N THR A 215 -15.69 11.14 8.44
CA THR A 215 -15.41 11.12 9.87
C THR A 215 -14.18 10.27 10.20
N LYS A 216 -14.05 9.06 9.61
CA LYS A 216 -12.88 8.21 9.83
C LYS A 216 -11.56 8.86 9.38
N CYS A 217 -11.58 9.56 8.24
CA CYS A 217 -10.44 10.31 7.72
C CYS A 217 -10.07 11.50 8.59
N TYR A 218 -11.06 12.24 9.10
CA TYR A 218 -10.84 13.47 9.83
C TYR A 218 -10.51 13.26 11.31
N SER A 219 -11.24 12.37 11.98
CA SER A 219 -11.15 12.18 13.44
C SER A 219 -10.34 10.95 13.84
N LYS A 220 -9.29 10.61 13.07
CA LYS A 220 -8.46 9.44 13.36
C LYS A 220 -7.69 9.65 14.67
N LYS A 221 -7.88 8.74 15.63
CA LYS A 221 -7.14 8.76 16.90
C LYS A 221 -5.62 8.74 16.64
N ASN A 222 -4.89 9.57 17.38
CA ASN A 222 -3.43 9.74 17.31
C ASN A 222 -2.90 10.34 15.99
N ALA A 223 -3.78 10.89 15.13
CA ALA A 223 -3.35 11.67 13.98
C ALA A 223 -3.21 13.14 14.35
N THR A 224 -2.02 13.70 14.12
CA THR A 224 -1.76 15.14 14.20
C THR A 224 -2.20 15.87 12.94
N TYR A 225 -2.24 15.16 11.81
CA TYR A 225 -2.69 15.68 10.52
C TYR A 225 -3.74 14.74 9.91
N PRO A 226 -4.96 15.23 9.64
CA PRO A 226 -6.00 14.44 8.99
C PRO A 226 -5.61 13.97 7.59
N CYS A 227 -6.03 12.78 7.20
CA CYS A 227 -5.77 12.24 5.86
C CYS A 227 -7.08 12.01 5.11
N MET A 228 -7.48 13.00 4.31
CA MET A 228 -8.68 12.96 3.47
C MET A 228 -8.47 12.17 2.18
N LEU A 229 -7.22 11.94 1.77
CA LEU A 229 -6.88 11.11 0.62
C LEU A 229 -7.43 9.67 0.74
N GLY A 230 -7.62 9.18 1.97
CA GLY A 230 -8.13 7.83 2.25
C GLY A 230 -9.59 7.60 1.80
N LEU A 231 -10.28 8.65 1.37
CA LEU A 231 -11.60 8.56 0.73
C LEU A 231 -11.54 7.82 -0.62
N TRP A 232 -10.43 7.94 -1.34
CA TRP A 232 -10.22 7.35 -2.66
C TRP A 232 -9.33 6.11 -2.59
N ARG A 233 -9.96 4.94 -2.74
CA ARG A 233 -9.33 3.64 -2.49
C ARG A 233 -8.56 3.08 -3.67
N GLN A 234 -8.69 3.67 -4.86
CA GLN A 234 -7.93 3.26 -6.04
C GLN A 234 -6.81 4.26 -6.35
N TYR A 235 -6.47 5.10 -5.37
CA TYR A 235 -5.44 6.12 -5.47
C TYR A 235 -5.70 7.16 -6.57
N GLU A 236 -6.97 7.44 -6.86
CA GLU A 236 -7.40 8.45 -7.83
C GLU A 236 -6.83 9.85 -7.54
N TRP A 237 -6.45 10.10 -6.28
CA TRP A 237 -5.78 11.32 -5.87
C TRP A 237 -4.37 11.51 -6.46
N PHE A 238 -3.72 10.47 -6.99
CA PHE A 238 -2.47 10.65 -7.75
C PHE A 238 -2.70 11.40 -9.06
N ASP A 239 -3.79 11.13 -9.77
CA ASP A 239 -4.16 11.85 -10.99
C ASP A 239 -4.43 13.33 -10.68
N ILE A 240 -5.20 13.58 -9.60
CA ILE A 240 -5.51 14.94 -9.14
C ILE A 240 -4.22 15.68 -8.76
N ALA A 241 -3.36 15.06 -7.96
CA ALA A 241 -2.09 15.65 -7.55
C ALA A 241 -1.19 15.94 -8.77
N LEU A 242 -1.16 15.05 -9.77
CA LEU A 242 -0.38 15.26 -10.98
C LEU A 242 -0.92 16.43 -11.81
N GLU A 243 -2.24 16.57 -11.92
CA GLU A 243 -2.84 17.72 -12.60
C GLU A 243 -2.55 19.03 -11.87
N LEU A 244 -2.60 19.04 -10.53
CA LEU A 244 -2.18 20.18 -9.72
C LEU A 244 -0.70 20.52 -9.91
N TYR A 245 0.17 19.52 -9.88
CA TYR A 245 1.60 19.69 -10.13
C TYR A 245 1.88 20.33 -11.49
N ASN A 246 1.18 19.88 -12.54
CA ASN A 246 1.31 20.44 -13.89
C ASN A 246 0.75 21.87 -13.99
N ASN A 247 -0.18 22.24 -13.12
CA ASN A 247 -0.72 23.60 -12.99
C ASN A 247 -0.02 24.39 -11.87
N SER A 248 1.25 24.08 -11.59
CA SER A 248 2.10 24.81 -10.64
C SER A 248 1.52 24.91 -9.22
N ASN A 249 0.72 23.94 -8.81
CA ASN A 249 0.02 23.90 -7.52
C ASN A 249 -0.89 25.12 -7.29
N ASP A 250 -1.55 25.62 -8.34
CA ASP A 250 -2.48 26.74 -8.24
C ASP A 250 -3.75 26.36 -7.43
N GLU A 251 -3.98 27.07 -6.33
CA GLU A 251 -5.16 26.87 -5.47
C GLU A 251 -6.47 27.29 -6.15
N CYS A 252 -6.45 28.32 -7.01
CA CYS A 252 -7.63 28.75 -7.77
C CYS A 252 -8.03 27.67 -8.78
N PHE A 253 -7.05 27.02 -9.38
CA PHE A 253 -7.28 25.87 -10.24
C PHE A 253 -7.92 24.71 -9.46
N LEU A 254 -7.43 24.38 -8.26
CA LEU A 254 -8.05 23.36 -7.40
C LEU A 254 -9.50 23.69 -7.05
N GLN A 255 -9.81 24.94 -6.72
CA GLN A 255 -11.17 25.37 -6.39
C GLN A 255 -12.15 25.25 -7.56
N SER A 256 -11.67 25.46 -8.79
CA SER A 256 -12.48 25.36 -10.01
C SER A 256 -12.53 23.94 -10.59
N MET A 257 -11.65 23.05 -10.14
CA MET A 257 -11.56 21.69 -10.63
C MET A 257 -12.76 20.83 -10.17
N SER A 258 -13.40 20.15 -11.12
CA SER A 258 -14.43 19.16 -10.81
C SER A 258 -13.79 17.81 -10.43
N LEU A 259 -13.71 17.53 -9.13
CA LEU A 259 -13.13 16.27 -8.62
C LEU A 259 -13.92 15.01 -9.04
N SER A 260 -15.18 15.17 -9.45
CA SER A 260 -16.00 14.05 -9.90
C SER A 260 -15.47 13.37 -11.16
N LYS A 261 -14.66 14.08 -11.98
CA LYS A 261 -14.06 13.52 -13.20
C LYS A 261 -13.04 12.40 -12.92
N TYR A 262 -12.48 12.36 -11.70
CA TYR A 262 -11.53 11.33 -11.27
C TYR A 262 -12.18 10.19 -10.51
N CYS A 263 -13.41 10.39 -10.02
CA CYS A 263 -14.19 9.30 -9.47
C CYS A 263 -14.59 8.38 -10.63
N LYS A 264 -14.06 7.15 -10.66
CA LYS A 264 -14.52 6.16 -11.65
C LYS A 264 -16.04 6.03 -11.54
N SER A 265 -16.74 6.39 -12.62
CA SER A 265 -18.17 6.16 -12.73
C SER A 265 -18.41 4.67 -12.52
N ARG A 266 -19.41 4.31 -11.69
CA ARG A 266 -19.81 2.91 -11.59
C ARG A 266 -20.06 2.40 -13.02
N PRO A 267 -19.46 1.26 -13.43
CA PRO A 267 -19.76 0.67 -14.71
C PRO A 267 -21.28 0.53 -14.85
N VAL A 268 -21.83 1.10 -15.91
CA VAL A 268 -23.27 1.06 -16.15
C VAL A 268 -23.62 -0.34 -16.60
N ILE A 269 -24.52 -1.00 -15.87
CA ILE A 269 -25.15 -2.23 -16.35
C ILE A 269 -26.18 -1.79 -17.39
N ASP A 270 -25.83 -1.92 -18.66
CA ASP A 270 -26.73 -1.60 -19.77
C ASP A 270 -27.88 -2.62 -19.89
N LEU A 271 -28.83 -2.33 -20.78
CA LEU A 271 -30.01 -3.17 -20.98
C LEU A 271 -29.64 -4.57 -21.54
N ASN A 272 -28.60 -4.66 -22.36
CA ASN A 272 -28.16 -5.92 -22.97
C ASN A 272 -27.58 -6.86 -21.91
N LEU A 273 -26.73 -6.33 -21.04
CA LEU A 273 -26.18 -7.06 -19.90
C LEU A 273 -27.28 -7.42 -18.90
N LYS A 274 -28.22 -6.52 -18.61
CA LYS A 274 -29.40 -6.84 -17.76
C LYS A 274 -30.20 -8.01 -18.35
N TYR A 275 -30.43 -8.01 -19.66
CA TYR A 275 -31.10 -9.10 -20.36
C TYR A 275 -30.29 -10.41 -20.36
N ALA A 276 -28.97 -10.34 -20.47
CA ALA A 276 -28.11 -11.51 -20.34
C ALA A 276 -28.18 -12.12 -18.93
N VAL A 277 -28.14 -11.28 -17.87
CA VAL A 277 -28.29 -11.73 -16.47
C VAL A 277 -29.66 -12.36 -16.24
N TRP A 278 -30.73 -11.79 -16.80
CA TRP A 278 -32.05 -12.42 -16.78
C TRP A 278 -32.04 -13.77 -17.49
N SER A 279 -31.46 -13.83 -18.68
CA SER A 279 -31.44 -15.01 -19.53
C SER A 279 -30.67 -16.18 -18.92
N LYS A 280 -29.64 -15.88 -18.12
CA LYS A 280 -28.83 -16.85 -17.37
C LYS A 280 -29.68 -17.79 -16.49
N ARG A 281 -30.83 -17.32 -15.97
CA ARG A 281 -31.68 -18.14 -15.07
C ARG A 281 -33.14 -18.19 -15.43
N ASN A 282 -33.71 -17.07 -15.87
CA ASN A 282 -35.15 -16.83 -15.83
C ASN A 282 -35.83 -16.81 -17.21
N LYS A 283 -35.09 -16.72 -18.32
CA LYS A 283 -35.68 -16.65 -19.67
C LYS A 283 -36.51 -17.88 -20.06
N ASN A 284 -36.09 -19.07 -19.64
CA ASN A 284 -36.73 -20.35 -19.99
C ASN A 284 -37.36 -21.03 -18.77
N ARG A 285 -37.65 -20.28 -17.69
CA ARG A 285 -38.34 -20.81 -16.51
C ARG A 285 -39.82 -20.50 -16.62
N ASP A 286 -40.65 -21.49 -16.30
CA ASP A 286 -42.10 -21.31 -16.19
C ASP A 286 -42.47 -20.38 -15.02
N ASP A 287 -41.69 -20.45 -13.92
CA ASP A 287 -41.79 -19.52 -12.79
C ASP A 287 -40.44 -18.81 -12.55
N PRO A 288 -40.21 -17.67 -13.21
CA PRO A 288 -39.02 -16.86 -13.00
C PRO A 288 -38.96 -16.30 -11.58
N CYS A 289 -37.81 -16.40 -10.93
CA CYS A 289 -37.69 -16.04 -9.52
C CYS A 289 -36.38 -15.31 -9.16
N CYS A 290 -36.36 -14.74 -7.97
CA CYS A 290 -35.18 -14.15 -7.35
C CYS A 290 -34.16 -15.22 -6.99
N TYR A 291 -32.89 -15.02 -7.34
CA TYR A 291 -31.82 -15.94 -6.97
C TYR A 291 -31.64 -16.12 -5.45
N CYS A 292 -32.02 -15.11 -4.66
CA CYS A 292 -31.83 -15.13 -3.20
C CYS A 292 -33.03 -15.70 -2.43
N CYS A 293 -34.22 -15.15 -2.64
CA CYS A 293 -35.41 -15.49 -1.84
C CYS A 293 -36.42 -16.35 -2.58
N GLU A 294 -36.15 -16.73 -3.83
CA GLU A 294 -37.02 -17.59 -4.66
C GLU A 294 -38.44 -17.04 -4.92
N GLU A 295 -38.77 -15.85 -4.40
CA GLU A 295 -39.96 -15.08 -4.77
C GLU A 295 -40.01 -14.79 -6.26
N SER A 296 -41.24 -14.78 -6.81
CA SER A 296 -41.49 -14.52 -8.22
C SER A 296 -40.90 -13.18 -8.67
N LEU A 297 -40.27 -13.20 -9.85
CA LEU A 297 -39.55 -12.08 -10.41
C LEU A 297 -39.94 -11.91 -11.87
N THR A 298 -39.89 -10.69 -12.38
CA THR A 298 -40.09 -10.37 -13.79
C THR A 298 -38.87 -9.59 -14.29
N PHE A 299 -38.65 -9.58 -15.60
CA PHE A 299 -37.57 -8.80 -16.18
C PHE A 299 -37.66 -7.29 -15.82
N LEU A 300 -38.89 -6.78 -15.67
CA LEU A 300 -39.15 -5.38 -15.32
C LEU A 300 -38.76 -5.06 -13.88
N ASN A 301 -39.01 -5.98 -12.93
CA ASN A 301 -38.80 -5.74 -11.51
C ASN A 301 -37.51 -6.37 -10.94
N MET A 302 -36.69 -7.02 -11.77
CA MET A 302 -35.37 -7.50 -11.38
C MET A 302 -34.32 -6.37 -11.30
N GLU A 303 -33.35 -6.58 -10.41
CA GLU A 303 -32.08 -5.86 -10.35
C GLU A 303 -30.92 -6.85 -10.57
N CYS A 304 -29.77 -6.35 -11.04
CA CYS A 304 -28.57 -7.15 -11.19
C CYS A 304 -27.75 -7.13 -9.90
N GLY A 305 -27.89 -8.17 -9.09
CA GLY A 305 -27.13 -8.34 -7.85
C GLY A 305 -25.72 -8.83 -8.13
N HIS A 306 -24.72 -8.25 -7.47
CA HIS A 306 -23.35 -8.73 -7.58
C HIS A 306 -23.08 -9.89 -6.61
N VAL A 307 -22.46 -10.96 -7.09
CA VAL A 307 -22.01 -12.10 -6.27
C VAL A 307 -20.94 -11.64 -5.28
N VAL A 308 -19.86 -11.07 -5.81
CA VAL A 308 -18.90 -10.27 -5.05
C VAL A 308 -19.30 -8.81 -5.16
N PRO A 309 -19.57 -8.08 -4.06
CA PRO A 309 -19.94 -6.67 -4.12
C PRO A 309 -18.89 -5.81 -4.83
N HIS A 310 -19.33 -4.84 -5.62
CA HIS A 310 -18.45 -3.88 -6.30
C HIS A 310 -17.45 -3.21 -5.34
N CYS A 311 -17.88 -2.87 -4.11
CA CYS A 311 -16.99 -2.25 -3.11
C CYS A 311 -15.87 -3.17 -2.60
N LYS A 312 -15.92 -4.46 -2.94
CA LYS A 312 -14.93 -5.52 -2.67
C LYS A 312 -14.26 -6.04 -3.96
N GLY A 313 -14.34 -5.30 -5.05
CA GLY A 313 -13.70 -5.65 -6.33
C GLY A 313 -14.57 -6.48 -7.28
N GLY A 314 -15.86 -6.61 -7.02
CA GLY A 314 -16.78 -7.27 -7.95
C GLY A 314 -16.91 -6.54 -9.28
N THR A 315 -16.78 -7.28 -10.38
CA THR A 315 -16.95 -6.79 -11.76
C THR A 315 -18.41 -6.83 -12.21
N ILE A 316 -18.70 -6.26 -13.38
CA ILE A 316 -20.00 -6.41 -14.06
C ILE A 316 -20.02 -7.60 -15.03
N ASP A 317 -19.07 -8.52 -14.92
CA ASP A 317 -19.07 -9.72 -15.75
C ASP A 317 -20.31 -10.56 -15.43
N ILE A 318 -20.88 -11.19 -16.47
CA ILE A 318 -22.10 -12.00 -16.37
C ILE A 318 -22.03 -13.07 -15.27
N ASP A 319 -20.83 -13.56 -14.99
CA ASP A 319 -20.58 -14.57 -13.95
C ASP A 319 -20.69 -14.01 -12.53
N ASN A 320 -20.35 -12.74 -12.35
CA ASN A 320 -20.47 -12.04 -11.07
C ASN A 320 -21.86 -11.42 -10.85
N LEU A 321 -22.80 -11.58 -11.78
CA LEU A 321 -24.14 -11.00 -11.70
C LEU A 321 -25.24 -12.06 -11.62
N GLU A 322 -26.29 -11.78 -10.85
CA GLU A 322 -27.48 -12.62 -10.72
C GLU A 322 -28.78 -11.80 -10.69
N PRO A 323 -29.89 -12.33 -11.23
CA PRO A 323 -31.19 -11.67 -11.16
C PRO A 323 -31.76 -11.78 -9.75
N ILE A 324 -31.95 -10.64 -9.09
CA ILE A 324 -32.52 -10.58 -7.74
C ILE A 324 -33.61 -9.52 -7.64
N CYS A 325 -34.48 -9.66 -6.64
CA CYS A 325 -35.47 -8.65 -6.33
C CYS A 325 -34.83 -7.44 -5.61
N ARG A 326 -35.49 -6.29 -5.73
CA ARG A 326 -35.07 -5.03 -5.08
C ARG A 326 -34.87 -5.17 -3.57
N ASN A 327 -35.71 -5.96 -2.90
CA ASN A 327 -35.63 -6.16 -1.45
C ASN A 327 -34.35 -6.90 -1.06
N CYS A 328 -34.02 -8.00 -1.75
CA CYS A 328 -32.79 -8.74 -1.54
C CYS A 328 -31.56 -7.88 -1.84
N ASN A 329 -31.57 -7.12 -2.94
CA ASN A 329 -30.43 -6.28 -3.30
C ASN A 329 -30.12 -5.23 -2.22
N ARG A 330 -31.17 -4.60 -1.68
CA ARG A 330 -31.05 -3.62 -0.59
C ARG A 330 -30.58 -4.24 0.72
N ARG A 331 -31.16 -5.38 1.11
CA ARG A 331 -30.86 -6.06 2.39
C ARG A 331 -29.48 -6.73 2.39
N MET A 332 -29.02 -7.23 1.24
CA MET A 332 -27.69 -7.82 1.09
C MET A 332 -26.58 -6.82 1.41
N GLY A 333 -26.72 -5.56 0.99
CA GLY A 333 -25.73 -4.52 1.19
C GLY A 333 -24.36 -4.89 0.59
N VAL A 334 -23.35 -5.05 1.45
CA VAL A 334 -21.96 -5.40 1.07
C VAL A 334 -21.58 -6.85 1.38
N MET A 335 -22.58 -7.71 1.63
CA MET A 335 -22.40 -9.14 1.84
C MET A 335 -22.16 -9.86 0.50
N HIS A 336 -21.42 -10.98 0.53
CA HIS A 336 -21.35 -11.87 -0.63
C HIS A 336 -22.74 -12.48 -0.88
N LEU A 337 -23.21 -12.46 -2.13
CA LEU A 337 -24.59 -12.86 -2.48
C LEU A 337 -24.95 -14.28 -2.00
N GLY A 338 -24.00 -15.21 -2.15
CA GLY A 338 -24.18 -16.59 -1.67
C GLY A 338 -24.41 -16.67 -0.16
N HIS A 339 -23.63 -15.93 0.63
CA HIS A 339 -23.79 -15.90 2.08
C HIS A 339 -25.12 -15.28 2.49
N TYR A 340 -25.56 -14.24 1.78
CA TYR A 340 -26.84 -13.60 2.03
C TYR A 340 -28.00 -14.56 1.75
N ARG A 341 -27.99 -15.23 0.59
CA ARG A 341 -28.97 -16.26 0.25
C ARG A 341 -29.05 -17.35 1.32
N ASP A 342 -27.91 -17.88 1.73
CA ASP A 342 -27.86 -18.96 2.73
C ASP A 342 -28.34 -18.49 4.11
N SER A 343 -28.18 -17.19 4.44
CA SER A 343 -28.70 -16.61 5.68
C SER A 343 -30.22 -16.48 5.72
N ILE A 344 -30.84 -16.20 4.57
CA ILE A 344 -32.30 -16.12 4.44
C ILE A 344 -32.90 -17.52 4.63
N LYS A 345 -32.33 -18.53 3.96
CA LYS A 345 -32.79 -19.93 4.03
C LYS A 345 -32.68 -20.60 5.40
N LYS A 346 -31.89 -20.04 6.31
CA LYS A 346 -31.76 -20.52 7.71
C LYS A 346 -32.75 -19.84 8.67
N SER A 347 -33.44 -18.81 8.21
CA SER A 347 -34.38 -18.00 8.99
C SER A 347 -35.84 -18.35 8.71
N GLU A 348 -36.07 -19.31 7.80
CA GLU A 348 -37.32 -20.00 7.50
C GLU A 348 -37.25 -21.41 8.11
#